data_AF-A0A1Q5GV85-F1
#
_entry.id   AF-A0A1Q5GV85-F1
#
_cell.length_a   1.000
_cell.length_b   1.000
_cell.length_c   1.000
_cell.angle_alpha   90.00
_cell.angle_beta   90.00
_cell.angle_gamma   90.00
#
_symmetry.space_group_name_H-M   'P 1'
#
loop_
_entity.id
_entity.type
_entity.pdbx_description
1 polymer ?
#
loop_
_entity_poly.entity_id
_entity_poly.type
_entity_poly.pdbx_seq_one_letter_code
_entity_poly.pdbx_strand_id
1 'polypeptide(L)'
;MLSFAPALVFLSAFAISVRQDRRMFRNAVLLGLTVISAGAGLLLSRPEHAGALLVLYLVLPAFASLVLSAFLIANGLTMVRKEGRSPANLLSLLTGLAIIALYFVLTVLGRNPSALASLVLAILLMLCAYVSFLFVCFLGYAFLYGRIVVRGDVDFVVMLGSGLLGGERVSPLLASRLREGLRIHDRQVARGGRAPRLLTSGGQGPDEKMPEATAMAGWLVGNGAPAAHVLTEERSRDTEENLRFSRVIMEAEKPDYTCVVVTNNFHAFRAAMTARREGVRGQVLGSPTARYFWPSATIREFVAVLWENRTVNLAMAALMAGLGLLLTLPQWWS
;
A
#
# COMPACT_ATOMS: atom_id res chain seq x y z
N MET A 1 -19.50 -29.21 -4.19
CA MET A 1 -20.05 -27.83 -4.13
C MET A 1 -19.91 -27.23 -2.72
N LEU A 2 -20.27 -27.95 -1.65
CA LEU A 2 -20.12 -27.46 -0.27
C LEU A 2 -18.70 -27.01 0.10
N SER A 3 -17.66 -27.68 -0.43
CA SER A 3 -16.26 -27.33 -0.19
C SER A 3 -15.86 -25.92 -0.66
N PHE A 4 -16.60 -25.32 -1.59
CA PHE A 4 -16.37 -23.96 -2.10
C PHE A 4 -17.24 -22.89 -1.41
N ALA A 5 -18.13 -23.28 -0.49
CA ALA A 5 -19.03 -22.34 0.16
C ALA A 5 -18.30 -21.16 0.85
N PRO A 6 -17.18 -21.36 1.58
CA PRO A 6 -16.44 -20.24 2.16
C PRO A 6 -15.91 -19.26 1.11
N ALA A 7 -15.41 -19.76 -0.02
CA ALA A 7 -14.92 -18.93 -1.11
C ALA A 7 -16.04 -18.06 -1.70
N LEU A 8 -17.24 -18.62 -1.89
CA LEU A 8 -18.41 -17.88 -2.38
C LEU A 8 -18.87 -16.80 -1.39
N VAL A 9 -18.83 -17.09 -0.08
CA VAL A 9 -19.15 -16.11 0.96
C VAL A 9 -18.17 -14.93 0.91
N PHE A 10 -16.86 -15.21 0.90
CA PHE A 10 -15.85 -14.14 0.83
C PHE A 10 -15.90 -13.37 -0.49
N LEU A 11 -16.16 -14.03 -1.62
CA LEU A 11 -16.31 -13.38 -2.92
C LEU A 11 -17.53 -12.46 -2.94
N SER A 12 -18.65 -12.89 -2.35
CA SER A 12 -19.86 -12.08 -2.24
C SER A 12 -19.62 -10.87 -1.35
N ALA A 13 -18.99 -11.07 -0.18
CA ALA A 13 -18.61 -9.99 0.71
C ALA A 13 -17.63 -9.00 0.05
N PHE A 14 -16.67 -9.51 -0.74
CA PHE A 14 -15.76 -8.70 -1.54
C PHE A 14 -16.52 -7.85 -2.56
N ALA A 15 -17.42 -8.45 -3.34
CA ALA A 15 -18.20 -7.76 -4.35
C ALA A 15 -19.08 -6.65 -3.75
N ILE A 16 -19.71 -6.92 -2.60
CA ILE A 16 -20.51 -5.93 -1.86
C ILE A 16 -19.60 -4.79 -1.35
N SER A 17 -18.49 -5.13 -0.72
CA SER A 17 -17.57 -4.16 -0.11
C SER A 17 -16.91 -3.26 -1.17
N VAL A 18 -16.52 -3.80 -2.33
CA VAL A 18 -15.96 -3.02 -3.46
C VAL A 18 -17.00 -2.08 -4.08
N ARG A 19 -18.28 -2.48 -4.11
CA ARG A 19 -19.37 -1.60 -4.58
C ARG A 19 -19.64 -0.46 -3.62
N GLN A 20 -19.52 -0.69 -2.31
CA GLN A 20 -19.65 0.36 -1.29
C GLN A 20 -18.51 1.36 -1.38
N ASP A 21 -17.27 0.89 -1.32
CA ASP A 21 -16.09 1.74 -1.49
C ASP A 21 -14.86 0.91 -1.87
N ARG A 22 -14.27 1.23 -3.02
CA ARG A 22 -13.07 0.56 -3.55
C ARG A 22 -11.81 0.82 -2.72
N ARG A 23 -11.82 1.85 -1.88
CA ARG A 23 -10.67 2.37 -1.14
C ARG A 23 -10.47 1.70 0.22
N MET A 24 -11.26 0.67 0.54
CA MET A 24 -11.17 -0.04 1.83
C MET A 24 -10.10 -1.14 1.80
N PHE A 25 -9.23 -1.18 2.82
CA PHE A 25 -8.24 -2.25 2.98
C PHE A 25 -8.86 -3.65 3.11
N ARG A 26 -10.06 -3.74 3.72
CA ARG A 26 -10.79 -5.01 3.84
C ARG A 26 -11.06 -5.68 2.49
N ASN A 27 -11.19 -4.92 1.40
CA ASN A 27 -11.35 -5.50 0.07
C ASN A 27 -10.14 -6.37 -0.32
N ALA A 28 -8.93 -5.95 0.05
CA ALA A 28 -7.71 -6.74 -0.17
C ALA A 28 -7.75 -8.08 0.58
N VAL A 29 -8.14 -8.03 1.86
CA VAL A 29 -8.23 -9.22 2.72
C VAL A 29 -9.33 -10.18 2.24
N LEU A 30 -10.51 -9.68 1.90
CA LEU A 30 -11.62 -10.51 1.40
C LEU A 30 -11.26 -11.20 0.07
N LEU A 31 -10.55 -10.50 -0.81
CA LEU A 31 -10.05 -11.09 -2.05
C LEU A 31 -9.03 -12.21 -1.77
N GLY A 32 -8.09 -11.98 -0.85
CA GLY A 32 -7.13 -13.00 -0.44
C GLY A 32 -7.81 -14.23 0.19
N LEU A 33 -8.76 -14.01 1.10
CA LEU A 33 -9.54 -15.09 1.73
C LEU A 33 -10.36 -15.89 0.70
N THR A 34 -10.87 -15.23 -0.34
CA THR A 34 -11.54 -15.90 -1.45
C THR A 34 -10.59 -16.88 -2.15
N VAL A 35 -9.37 -16.43 -2.49
CA VAL A 35 -8.39 -17.26 -3.20
C VAL A 35 -7.93 -18.46 -2.35
N ILE A 36 -7.61 -18.24 -1.07
CA ILE A 36 -7.19 -19.31 -0.16
C ILE A 36 -8.33 -20.31 0.05
N SER A 37 -9.55 -19.81 0.27
CA SER A 37 -10.73 -20.67 0.49
C SER A 37 -11.08 -21.48 -0.76
N ALA A 38 -10.92 -20.89 -1.95
CA ALA A 38 -11.11 -21.61 -3.22
C ALA A 38 -10.07 -22.72 -3.39
N GLY A 39 -8.80 -22.45 -3.03
CA GLY A 39 -7.73 -23.44 -3.00
C GLY A 39 -8.01 -24.60 -2.05
N ALA A 40 -8.47 -24.30 -0.83
CA ALA A 40 -8.88 -25.31 0.14
C ALA A 40 -10.08 -26.13 -0.36
N GLY A 41 -11.07 -25.46 -0.97
CA GLY A 41 -12.22 -26.13 -1.58
C GLY A 41 -11.85 -27.08 -2.72
N LEU A 42 -10.83 -26.72 -3.51
CA LEU A 42 -10.26 -27.57 -4.54
C LEU A 42 -9.52 -28.77 -3.92
N LEU A 43 -8.71 -28.57 -2.89
CA LEU A 43 -8.02 -29.65 -2.18
C LEU A 43 -9.00 -30.70 -1.63
N LEU A 44 -10.08 -30.24 -1.00
CA LEU A 44 -11.09 -31.12 -0.39
C LEU A 44 -11.93 -31.85 -1.44
N SER A 45 -12.18 -31.23 -2.60
CA SER A 45 -12.99 -31.84 -3.65
C SER A 45 -12.19 -32.73 -4.60
N ARG A 46 -10.92 -32.38 -4.82
CA ARG A 46 -9.99 -33.01 -5.77
C ARG A 46 -8.65 -33.30 -5.08
N PRO A 47 -8.61 -34.28 -4.15
CA PRO A 47 -7.40 -34.60 -3.39
C PRO A 47 -6.25 -35.09 -4.29
N GLU A 48 -6.53 -35.54 -5.52
CA GLU A 48 -5.51 -35.86 -6.51
C GLU A 48 -4.58 -34.68 -6.83
N HIS A 49 -5.03 -33.44 -6.58
CA HIS A 49 -4.24 -32.23 -6.75
C HIS A 49 -3.51 -31.79 -5.47
N ALA A 50 -3.56 -32.57 -4.39
CA ALA A 50 -3.00 -32.18 -3.10
C ALA A 50 -1.50 -31.82 -3.19
N GLY A 51 -0.71 -32.61 -3.92
CA GLY A 51 0.71 -32.32 -4.13
C GLY A 51 0.93 -30.99 -4.85
N ALA A 52 0.16 -30.71 -5.91
CA ALA A 52 0.26 -29.45 -6.65
C ALA A 52 -0.16 -28.24 -5.79
N LEU A 53 -1.21 -28.39 -4.97
CA LEU A 53 -1.68 -27.33 -4.08
C LEU A 53 -0.70 -27.08 -2.93
N LEU A 54 -0.07 -28.13 -2.39
CA LEU A 54 1.01 -28.00 -1.40
C LEU A 54 2.20 -27.20 -1.97
N VAL A 55 2.61 -27.52 -3.20
CA VAL A 55 3.65 -26.79 -3.90
C VAL A 55 3.24 -25.33 -4.10
N LEU A 56 2.02 -25.09 -4.57
CA LEU A 56 1.51 -23.74 -4.87
C LEU A 56 1.37 -22.85 -3.63
N TYR A 57 0.85 -23.39 -2.52
CA TYR A 57 0.50 -22.60 -1.34
C TYR A 57 1.58 -22.56 -0.25
N LEU A 58 2.50 -23.54 -0.21
CA LEU A 58 3.55 -23.59 0.82
C LEU A 58 4.96 -23.49 0.22
N VAL A 59 5.31 -24.39 -0.70
CA VAL A 59 6.70 -24.49 -1.20
C VAL A 59 7.08 -23.27 -2.03
N LEU A 60 6.23 -22.90 -2.99
CA LEU A 60 6.49 -21.78 -3.89
C LEU A 60 6.56 -20.44 -3.14
N PRO A 61 5.66 -20.10 -2.20
CA PRO A 61 5.80 -18.88 -1.40
C PRO A 61 7.04 -18.86 -0.52
N ALA A 62 7.41 -19.99 0.10
CA ALA A 62 8.63 -20.09 0.88
C ALA A 62 9.87 -19.81 0.00
N PHE A 63 9.96 -20.47 -1.16
CA PHE A 63 11.04 -20.23 -2.12
C PHE A 63 11.04 -18.78 -2.65
N ALA A 64 9.87 -18.25 -2.99
CA ALA A 64 9.71 -16.88 -3.47
C ALA A 64 10.18 -15.86 -2.43
N SER A 65 10.01 -16.13 -1.12
CA SER A 65 10.48 -15.24 -0.07
C SER A 65 12.02 -15.17 0.02
N LEU A 66 12.72 -16.27 -0.30
CA LEU A 66 14.19 -16.28 -0.41
C LEU A 66 14.69 -15.54 -1.65
N VAL A 67 14.00 -15.69 -2.79
CA VAL A 67 14.29 -14.89 -3.99
C VAL A 67 14.03 -13.40 -3.71
N LEU A 68 12.93 -13.10 -3.03
CA LEU A 68 12.58 -11.74 -2.60
C LEU A 68 13.64 -11.16 -1.66
N SER A 69 14.17 -11.93 -0.72
CA SER A 69 15.19 -11.43 0.21
C SER A 69 16.47 -11.02 -0.52
N ALA A 70 16.96 -11.83 -1.45
CA ALA A 70 18.10 -11.50 -2.30
C ALA A 70 17.84 -10.24 -3.15
N PHE A 71 16.66 -10.14 -3.75
CA PHE A 71 16.23 -8.96 -4.49
C PHE A 71 16.19 -7.70 -3.61
N LEU A 72 15.64 -7.79 -2.40
CA LEU A 72 15.52 -6.67 -1.46
C LEU A 72 16.89 -6.19 -0.96
N ILE A 73 17.83 -7.11 -0.72
CA ILE A 73 19.21 -6.76 -0.38
C ILE A 73 19.87 -6.00 -1.53
N ALA A 74 19.80 -6.52 -2.77
CA ALA A 74 20.34 -5.84 -3.94
C ALA A 74 19.68 -4.47 -4.19
N ASN A 75 18.37 -4.39 -3.98
CA ASN A 75 17.61 -3.14 -4.06
C ASN A 75 18.07 -2.14 -2.99
N GLY A 76 18.22 -2.57 -1.74
CA GLY A 76 18.64 -1.71 -0.64
C GLY A 76 20.06 -1.17 -0.83
N LEU A 77 20.98 -1.98 -1.36
CA LEU A 77 22.31 -1.50 -1.77
C LEU A 77 22.22 -0.43 -2.87
N THR A 78 21.29 -0.59 -3.82
CA THR A 78 21.04 0.40 -4.88
C THR A 78 20.45 1.69 -4.31
N MET A 79 19.51 1.59 -3.38
CA MET A 79 18.91 2.74 -2.68
C MET A 79 19.97 3.54 -1.93
N VAL A 80 20.84 2.89 -1.16
CA VAL A 80 21.93 3.56 -0.43
C VAL A 80 22.89 4.28 -1.37
N ARG A 81 23.20 3.68 -2.53
CA ARG A 81 24.11 4.29 -3.52
C ARG A 81 23.50 5.51 -4.22
N LYS A 82 22.19 5.51 -4.50
CA LYS A 82 21.53 6.57 -5.27
C LYS A 82 20.91 7.67 -4.42
N GLU A 83 20.36 7.31 -3.27
CA GLU A 83 19.57 8.21 -2.41
C GLU A 83 20.28 8.50 -1.08
N GLY A 84 21.44 7.87 -0.82
CA GLY A 84 22.20 8.01 0.42
C GLY A 84 21.65 7.19 1.59
N ARG A 85 22.29 7.32 2.75
CA ARG A 85 21.94 6.59 3.98
C ARG A 85 20.88 7.37 4.77
N SER A 86 19.68 6.82 4.83
CA SER A 86 18.61 7.26 5.71
C SER A 86 17.80 6.04 6.18
N PRO A 87 17.04 6.11 7.28
CA PRO A 87 16.21 4.99 7.74
C PRO A 87 15.25 4.49 6.64
N ALA A 88 14.68 5.40 5.86
CA ALA A 88 13.79 5.05 4.74
C ALA A 88 14.52 4.34 3.60
N ASN A 89 15.77 4.72 3.31
CA ASN A 89 16.56 4.10 2.23
C ASN A 89 17.15 2.74 2.62
N LEU A 90 17.27 2.45 3.92
CA LEU A 90 17.76 1.17 4.44
C LEU A 90 16.66 0.11 4.56
N LEU A 91 15.39 0.48 4.41
CA LEU A 91 14.25 -0.38 4.72
C LEU A 91 14.26 -1.70 3.92
N SER A 92 14.48 -1.65 2.60
CA SER A 92 14.53 -2.88 1.79
C SER A 92 15.73 -3.76 2.15
N LEU A 93 16.91 -3.17 2.41
CA LEU A 93 18.09 -3.91 2.84
C LEU A 93 17.82 -4.67 4.15
N LEU A 94 17.33 -3.95 5.16
CA LEU A 94 17.04 -4.52 6.47
C LEU A 94 15.95 -5.59 6.40
N THR A 95 14.93 -5.38 5.56
CA THR A 95 13.87 -6.38 5.34
C THR A 95 14.42 -7.66 4.72
N GLY A 96 15.28 -7.55 3.70
CA GLY A 96 15.90 -8.72 3.08
C GLY A 96 16.80 -9.50 4.04
N LEU A 97 17.63 -8.81 4.83
CA LEU A 97 18.46 -9.44 5.87
C LEU A 97 17.61 -10.08 6.98
N ALA A 98 16.51 -9.44 7.39
CA ALA A 98 15.59 -9.97 8.38
C ALA A 98 14.93 -11.27 7.93
N ILE A 99 14.58 -11.41 6.64
CA ILE A 99 14.04 -12.66 6.09
C ILE A 99 15.09 -13.78 6.19
N ILE A 100 16.35 -13.52 5.83
CA ILE A 100 17.42 -14.53 5.95
C ILE A 100 17.65 -14.94 7.41
N ALA A 101 17.73 -13.96 8.31
CA ALA A 101 17.88 -14.20 9.74
C ALA A 101 16.70 -15.02 10.30
N LEU A 102 15.48 -14.73 9.84
CA LEU A 102 14.29 -15.48 10.21
C LEU A 102 14.39 -16.95 9.79
N TYR A 103 14.82 -17.25 8.56
CA TYR A 103 15.03 -18.64 8.13
C TYR A 103 16.06 -19.38 8.99
N PHE A 104 17.14 -18.70 9.36
CA PHE A 104 18.13 -19.25 10.28
C PHE A 104 17.51 -19.57 11.65
N VAL A 105 16.77 -18.62 12.24
CA VAL A 105 16.07 -18.80 13.53
C VAL A 105 15.07 -19.95 13.46
N LEU A 106 14.23 -20.02 12.43
CA LEU A 106 13.25 -21.10 12.24
C LEU A 106 13.95 -22.47 12.15
N THR A 107 15.11 -22.54 11.49
CA THR A 107 15.88 -23.78 11.37
C THR A 107 16.51 -24.20 12.69
N VAL A 108 17.05 -23.25 13.47
CA VAL A 108 17.62 -23.54 14.80
C VAL A 108 16.53 -24.01 15.77
N LEU A 109 15.39 -23.32 15.81
CA LEU A 109 14.26 -23.71 16.65
C LEU A 109 13.68 -25.07 16.25
N GLY A 110 13.54 -25.35 14.95
CA GLY A 110 13.03 -26.64 14.45
C GLY A 110 13.93 -27.84 14.72
N ARG A 111 15.21 -27.62 15.04
CA ARG A 111 16.14 -28.68 15.47
C ARG A 111 16.18 -28.87 16.98
N ASN A 112 15.59 -27.95 17.75
CA ASN A 112 15.57 -28.02 19.21
C ASN A 112 14.26 -28.69 19.66
N PRO A 113 14.31 -29.86 20.34
CA PRO A 113 13.12 -30.60 20.72
C PRO A 113 12.39 -30.03 21.96
N SER A 114 12.85 -28.93 22.55
CA SER A 114 12.20 -28.37 23.74
C SER A 114 10.81 -27.81 23.46
N ALA A 115 9.89 -27.98 24.41
CA ALA A 115 8.52 -27.47 24.32
C ALA A 115 8.47 -25.95 24.07
N LEU A 116 9.39 -25.20 24.68
CA LEU A 116 9.53 -23.76 24.44
C LEU A 116 9.96 -23.46 22.99
N ALA A 117 10.91 -24.20 22.43
CA ALA A 117 11.32 -24.01 21.04
C ALA A 117 10.17 -24.31 20.06
N SER A 118 9.41 -25.38 20.28
CA SER A 118 8.21 -25.71 19.50
C SER A 118 7.14 -24.61 19.58
N LEU A 119 6.90 -24.06 20.78
CA LEU A 119 5.96 -22.97 21.00
C LEU A 119 6.37 -21.72 20.20
N VAL A 120 7.63 -21.29 20.36
CA VAL A 120 8.16 -20.12 19.66
C VAL A 120 8.13 -20.34 18.15
N LEU A 121 8.50 -21.53 17.66
CA LEU A 121 8.45 -21.89 16.25
C LEU A 121 7.03 -21.79 15.69
N ALA A 122 6.04 -22.37 16.38
CA ALA A 122 4.64 -22.33 15.97
C ALA A 122 4.13 -20.88 15.87
N ILE A 123 4.40 -20.06 16.89
CA ILE A 123 4.02 -18.64 16.91
C ILE A 123 4.67 -17.88 15.76
N LEU A 124 5.99 -18.05 15.54
CA LEU A 124 6.71 -17.38 14.47
C LEU A 124 6.16 -17.78 13.10
N LEU A 125 5.92 -19.07 12.85
CA LEU A 125 5.36 -19.53 11.58
C LEU A 125 3.97 -18.94 11.32
N MET A 126 3.09 -18.88 12.33
CA MET A 126 1.78 -18.26 12.20
C MET A 126 1.86 -16.75 11.93
N LEU A 127 2.72 -16.03 12.65
CA LEU A 127 2.94 -14.60 12.42
C LEU A 127 3.51 -14.33 11.03
N CYS A 128 4.46 -15.16 10.57
CA CYS A 128 5.04 -15.05 9.23
C CYS A 128 4.00 -15.33 8.15
N ALA A 129 3.20 -16.37 8.31
CA ALA A 129 2.09 -16.67 7.39
C ALA A 129 1.08 -15.51 7.34
N TYR A 130 0.73 -14.94 8.49
CA TYR A 130 -0.18 -13.80 8.59
C TYR A 130 0.35 -12.54 7.90
N VAL A 131 1.58 -12.13 8.21
CA VAL A 131 2.20 -10.94 7.60
C VAL A 131 2.40 -11.14 6.10
N SER A 132 2.85 -12.33 5.67
CA SER A 132 3.00 -12.67 4.26
C SER A 132 1.66 -12.64 3.52
N PHE A 133 0.61 -13.19 4.13
CA PHE A 133 -0.74 -13.14 3.59
C PHE A 133 -1.21 -11.70 3.41
N LEU A 134 -1.07 -10.85 4.43
CA LEU A 134 -1.45 -9.45 4.34
C LEU A 134 -0.63 -8.69 3.29
N PHE A 135 0.67 -8.99 3.16
CA PHE A 135 1.53 -8.37 2.17
C PHE A 135 1.10 -8.73 0.74
N VAL A 136 0.79 -10.00 0.48
CA VAL A 136 0.27 -10.47 -0.81
C VAL A 136 -1.10 -9.84 -1.11
N CYS A 137 -1.99 -9.76 -0.12
CA CYS A 137 -3.27 -9.09 -0.26
C CYS A 137 -3.10 -7.61 -0.60
N PHE A 138 -2.24 -6.91 0.13
CA PHE A 138 -1.92 -5.51 -0.10
C PHE A 138 -1.39 -5.29 -1.52
N LEU A 139 -0.39 -6.07 -1.94
CA LEU A 139 0.22 -5.93 -3.26
C LEU A 139 -0.77 -6.24 -4.39
N GLY A 140 -1.52 -7.35 -4.27
CA GLY A 140 -2.50 -7.76 -5.27
C GLY A 140 -3.64 -6.75 -5.41
N TYR A 141 -4.14 -6.22 -4.30
CA TYR A 141 -5.21 -5.23 -4.35
C TYR A 141 -4.70 -3.83 -4.72
N ALA A 142 -3.51 -3.41 -4.30
CA ALA A 142 -2.90 -2.17 -4.76
C ALA A 142 -2.70 -2.18 -6.28
N PHE A 143 -2.30 -3.33 -6.85
CA PHE A 143 -2.23 -3.53 -8.30
C PHE A 143 -3.59 -3.37 -8.98
N LEU A 144 -4.64 -4.02 -8.46
CA LEU A 144 -6.01 -3.89 -8.97
C LEU A 144 -6.54 -2.44 -8.86
N TYR A 145 -6.32 -1.81 -7.72
CA TYR A 145 -6.73 -0.43 -7.45
C TYR A 145 -6.04 0.54 -8.42
N GLY A 146 -4.74 0.34 -8.70
CA GLY A 146 -3.98 1.14 -9.67
C GLY A 146 -4.47 1.02 -11.12
N ARG A 147 -5.39 0.08 -11.42
CA ARG A 147 -6.04 -0.06 -12.74
C ARG A 147 -7.42 0.58 -12.81
N ILE A 148 -7.88 1.23 -11.73
CA ILE A 148 -9.15 1.96 -11.75
C ILE A 148 -9.05 3.12 -12.73
N VAL A 149 -10.07 3.21 -13.59
CA VAL A 149 -10.26 4.35 -14.48
C VAL A 149 -11.29 5.27 -13.86
N VAL A 150 -10.91 6.54 -13.67
CA VAL A 150 -11.84 7.60 -13.31
C VAL A 150 -12.67 7.92 -14.55
N ARG A 151 -14.00 7.82 -14.43
CA ARG A 151 -14.94 8.11 -15.51
C ARG A 151 -15.59 9.46 -15.27
N GLY A 152 -15.92 10.16 -16.35
CA GLY A 152 -16.55 11.47 -16.31
C GLY A 152 -15.58 12.62 -16.12
N ASP A 153 -16.14 13.83 -16.10
CA ASP A 153 -15.43 15.07 -15.74
C ASP A 153 -15.29 15.15 -14.22
N VAL A 154 -14.20 15.77 -13.78
CA VAL A 154 -13.97 16.11 -12.37
C VAL A 154 -13.84 17.61 -12.18
N ASP A 155 -14.17 18.09 -10.99
CA ASP A 155 -14.07 19.52 -10.66
C ASP A 155 -12.66 19.91 -10.21
N PHE A 156 -11.95 18.99 -9.56
CA PHE A 156 -10.62 19.21 -9.04
C PHE A 156 -9.67 18.05 -9.35
N VAL A 157 -8.43 18.39 -9.64
CA VAL A 157 -7.29 17.47 -9.64
C VAL A 157 -6.37 17.89 -8.49
N VAL A 158 -6.28 17.08 -7.46
CA VAL A 158 -5.47 17.35 -6.26
C VAL A 158 -4.15 16.63 -6.40
N MET A 159 -3.01 17.33 -6.40
CA MET A 159 -1.67 16.71 -6.45
C MET A 159 -1.04 16.79 -5.08
N LEU A 160 -0.65 15.64 -4.53
CA LEU A 160 -0.02 15.56 -3.20
C LEU A 160 1.49 15.79 -3.26
N GLY A 161 2.02 16.46 -2.23
CA GLY A 161 3.44 16.67 -1.98
C GLY A 161 4.26 15.40 -1.72
N SER A 162 5.57 15.47 -1.95
CA SER A 162 6.54 14.41 -1.67
C SER A 162 7.98 14.91 -1.42
N GLY A 163 8.14 16.16 -1.02
CA GLY A 163 9.43 16.78 -0.73
C GLY A 163 10.08 17.49 -1.93
N LEU A 164 10.75 18.60 -1.59
CA LEU A 164 11.56 19.41 -2.51
C LEU A 164 13.06 19.07 -2.46
N LEU A 165 13.72 19.14 -3.61
CA LEU A 165 15.18 19.04 -3.73
C LEU A 165 15.82 20.36 -3.28
N GLY A 166 16.65 20.29 -2.24
CA GLY A 166 17.31 21.46 -1.67
C GLY A 166 16.33 22.48 -1.07
N GLY A 167 15.12 22.02 -0.71
CA GLY A 167 14.09 22.83 -0.06
C GLY A 167 13.33 23.81 -0.96
N GLU A 168 13.58 23.83 -2.27
CA GLU A 168 12.95 24.78 -3.21
C GLU A 168 12.52 24.14 -4.54
N ARG A 169 13.24 23.11 -5.01
CA ARG A 169 13.05 22.58 -6.37
C ARG A 169 12.17 21.34 -6.38
N VAL A 170 11.25 21.27 -7.34
CA VAL A 170 10.40 20.09 -7.56
C VAL A 170 11.25 18.85 -7.87
N SER A 171 11.11 17.79 -7.06
CA SER A 171 11.81 16.53 -7.26
C SER A 171 11.25 15.72 -8.45
N PRO A 172 11.99 14.75 -9.03
CA PRO A 172 11.48 13.92 -10.12
C PRO A 172 10.18 13.18 -9.80
N LEU A 173 10.02 12.73 -8.55
CA LEU A 173 8.78 12.09 -8.08
C LEU A 173 7.62 13.06 -8.06
N LEU A 174 7.86 14.28 -7.55
CA LEU A 174 6.86 15.34 -7.49
C LEU A 174 6.46 15.81 -8.90
N ALA A 175 7.44 16.03 -9.79
CA ALA A 175 7.20 16.39 -11.19
C ALA A 175 6.40 15.31 -11.93
N SER A 176 6.59 14.02 -11.60
CA SER A 176 5.76 12.93 -12.15
C SER A 176 4.28 13.08 -11.80
N ARG A 177 3.97 13.48 -10.55
CA ARG A 177 2.60 13.75 -10.09
C ARG A 177 2.01 14.96 -10.78
N LEU A 178 2.78 16.05 -10.88
CA LEU A 178 2.32 17.29 -11.52
C LEU A 178 2.04 17.09 -13.01
N ARG A 179 2.90 16.37 -13.73
CA ARG A 179 2.64 15.98 -15.13
C ARG A 179 1.37 15.16 -15.27
N GLU A 180 1.14 14.21 -14.37
CA GLU A 180 -0.07 13.39 -14.40
C GLU A 180 -1.33 14.23 -14.11
N GLY A 181 -1.26 15.16 -13.16
CA GLY A 181 -2.35 16.08 -12.88
C GLY A 181 -2.67 17.00 -14.06
N LEU A 182 -1.64 17.59 -14.68
CA LEU A 182 -1.77 18.41 -15.88
C LEU A 182 -2.34 17.61 -17.06
N ARG A 183 -1.90 16.37 -17.25
CA ARG A 183 -2.44 15.46 -18.28
C ARG A 183 -3.93 15.19 -18.09
N ILE A 184 -4.40 15.04 -16.84
CA ILE A 184 -5.84 14.87 -16.55
C ILE A 184 -6.61 16.14 -16.90
N HIS A 185 -6.11 17.30 -16.47
CA HIS A 185 -6.68 18.61 -16.82
C HIS A 185 -6.81 18.79 -18.34
N ASP A 186 -5.70 18.62 -19.07
CA ASP A 186 -5.65 18.88 -20.51
C ASP A 186 -6.53 17.91 -21.30
N ARG A 187 -6.58 16.64 -20.90
CA ARG A 187 -7.47 15.65 -21.53
C ARG A 187 -8.94 15.99 -21.34
N GLN A 188 -9.32 16.50 -20.17
CA GLN A 188 -10.68 16.91 -19.89
C GLN A 188 -11.07 18.14 -20.72
N VAL A 189 -10.18 19.13 -20.81
CA VAL A 189 -10.39 20.31 -21.66
C VAL A 189 -10.48 19.92 -23.13
N ALA A 190 -9.57 19.06 -23.62
CA ALA A 190 -9.53 18.63 -25.01
C ALA A 190 -10.78 17.88 -25.48
N ARG A 191 -11.50 17.21 -24.58
CA ARG A 191 -12.79 16.56 -24.88
C ARG A 191 -14.01 17.50 -24.75
N GLY A 192 -13.79 18.79 -24.53
CA GLY A 192 -14.84 19.80 -24.36
C GLY A 192 -15.44 19.88 -22.95
N GLY A 193 -14.83 19.21 -21.96
CA GLY A 193 -15.24 19.29 -20.56
C GLY A 193 -14.81 20.60 -19.91
N ARG A 194 -15.48 20.99 -18.82
CA ARG A 194 -15.07 22.16 -18.02
C ARG A 194 -13.68 21.91 -17.44
N ALA A 195 -12.77 22.88 -17.54
CA ALA A 195 -11.42 22.73 -16.97
C ALA A 195 -11.49 22.49 -15.45
N PRO A 196 -10.89 21.41 -14.92
CA PRO A 196 -10.82 21.20 -13.48
C PRO A 196 -9.85 22.20 -12.84
N ARG A 197 -10.08 22.56 -11.57
CA ARG A 197 -9.07 23.28 -10.80
C ARG A 197 -7.91 22.34 -10.46
N LEU A 198 -6.69 22.83 -10.57
CA LEU A 198 -5.46 22.12 -10.20
C LEU A 198 -5.08 22.52 -8.77
N LEU A 199 -5.33 21.65 -7.79
CA LEU A 199 -5.02 21.92 -6.39
C LEU A 199 -3.72 21.22 -5.98
N THR A 200 -2.67 21.98 -5.70
CA THR A 200 -1.42 21.44 -5.15
C THR A 200 -1.48 21.48 -3.62
N SER A 201 -1.20 20.35 -2.97
CA SER A 201 -1.29 20.23 -1.51
C SER A 201 0.01 19.70 -0.94
N GLY A 202 0.58 20.46 -0.01
CA GLY A 202 1.82 20.17 0.70
C GLY A 202 2.34 21.42 1.39
N GLY A 203 2.44 21.38 2.72
CA GLY A 203 3.02 22.45 3.50
C GLY A 203 4.55 22.48 3.46
N GLN A 204 5.15 23.20 4.42
CA GLN A 204 6.59 23.35 4.51
C GLN A 204 7.20 22.33 5.48
N GLY A 205 8.04 21.43 4.95
CA GLY A 205 8.85 20.53 5.76
C GLY A 205 9.99 21.26 6.50
N PRO A 206 10.57 20.65 7.54
CA PRO A 206 11.66 21.25 8.32
C PRO A 206 12.92 21.53 7.49
N ASP A 207 13.16 20.75 6.44
CA ASP A 207 14.30 20.90 5.53
C ASP A 207 13.94 21.73 4.28
N GLU A 208 12.76 22.35 4.27
CA GLU A 208 12.23 23.10 3.13
C GLU A 208 12.21 24.60 3.40
N LYS A 209 12.52 25.39 2.38
CA LYS A 209 12.57 26.86 2.49
C LYS A 209 11.25 27.51 2.11
N MET A 210 10.35 26.74 1.52
CA MET A 210 9.01 27.15 1.12
C MET A 210 8.06 25.94 1.16
N PRO A 211 6.74 26.17 1.24
CA PRO A 211 5.77 25.09 1.12
C PRO A 211 5.89 24.35 -0.22
N GLU A 212 5.75 23.02 -0.18
CA GLU A 212 5.78 22.20 -1.39
C GLU A 212 4.73 22.68 -2.42
N ALA A 213 3.51 23.00 -1.96
CA ALA A 213 2.43 23.46 -2.81
C ALA A 213 2.77 24.73 -3.59
N THR A 214 3.50 25.68 -2.99
CA THR A 214 3.93 26.90 -3.67
C THR A 214 4.89 26.59 -4.82
N ALA A 215 5.88 25.71 -4.59
CA ALA A 215 6.83 25.28 -5.62
C ALA A 215 6.12 24.48 -6.74
N MET A 216 5.16 23.63 -6.36
CA MET A 216 4.33 22.86 -7.28
C MET A 216 3.47 23.75 -8.18
N ALA A 217 2.84 24.79 -7.64
CA ALA A 217 2.05 25.75 -8.39
C ALA A 217 2.89 26.50 -9.43
N GLY A 218 4.07 26.99 -9.02
CA GLY A 218 5.02 27.62 -9.94
C GLY A 218 5.45 26.68 -11.07
N TRP A 219 5.70 25.40 -10.75
CA TRP A 219 6.02 24.39 -11.74
C TRP A 219 4.87 24.15 -12.72
N LEU A 220 3.62 24.04 -12.25
CA LEU A 220 2.45 23.83 -13.11
C LEU A 220 2.27 24.99 -14.09
N VAL A 221 2.33 26.24 -13.61
CA VAL A 221 2.20 27.44 -14.45
C VAL A 221 3.33 27.51 -15.48
N GLY A 222 4.57 27.24 -15.05
CA GLY A 222 5.73 27.17 -15.94
C GLY A 222 5.64 26.05 -17.00
N ASN A 223 4.77 25.07 -16.82
CA ASN A 223 4.52 23.98 -17.76
C ASN A 223 3.16 24.09 -18.49
N GLY A 224 2.55 25.27 -18.51
CA GLY A 224 1.39 25.58 -19.35
C GLY A 224 0.03 25.52 -18.66
N ALA A 225 -0.03 25.29 -17.34
CA ALA A 225 -1.28 25.42 -16.60
C ALA A 225 -1.71 26.91 -16.51
N PRO A 226 -2.99 27.25 -16.79
CA PRO A 226 -3.49 28.60 -16.54
C PRO A 226 -3.43 28.93 -15.04
N ALA A 227 -2.76 30.03 -14.67
CA ALA A 227 -2.59 30.42 -13.26
C ALA A 227 -3.93 30.53 -12.50
N ALA A 228 -4.98 31.02 -13.17
CA ALA A 228 -6.33 31.12 -12.59
C ALA A 228 -6.94 29.76 -12.21
N HIS A 229 -6.46 28.66 -12.79
CA HIS A 229 -6.94 27.31 -12.49
C HIS A 229 -6.17 26.66 -11.34
N VAL A 230 -5.04 27.22 -10.91
CA VAL A 230 -4.19 26.62 -9.87
C VAL A 230 -4.60 27.14 -8.49
N LEU A 231 -4.71 26.24 -7.53
CA LEU A 231 -4.97 26.50 -6.11
C LEU A 231 -3.85 25.87 -5.28
N THR A 232 -3.52 26.46 -4.14
CA THR A 232 -2.51 25.94 -3.21
C THR A 232 -3.10 25.63 -1.84
N GLU A 233 -2.60 24.55 -1.24
CA GLU A 233 -2.79 24.19 0.16
C GLU A 233 -1.40 24.03 0.79
N GLU A 234 -1.03 24.95 1.69
CA GLU A 234 0.37 25.16 2.14
C GLU A 234 0.59 24.85 3.63
N ARG A 235 -0.39 24.26 4.33
CA ARG A 235 -0.37 24.09 5.79
C ARG A 235 -0.15 22.66 6.25
N SER A 236 -0.40 21.68 5.39
CA SER A 236 -0.32 20.26 5.74
C SER A 236 1.09 19.78 6.05
N ARG A 237 1.20 18.87 7.01
CA ARG A 237 2.47 18.23 7.42
C ARG A 237 2.54 16.75 7.07
N ASP A 238 1.41 16.14 6.77
CA ASP A 238 1.31 14.74 6.38
C ASP A 238 0.17 14.51 5.38
N THR A 239 0.04 13.27 4.90
CA THR A 239 -0.98 12.89 3.92
C THR A 239 -2.41 13.07 4.44
N GLU A 240 -2.66 12.92 5.75
CA GLU A 240 -3.98 13.11 6.34
C GLU A 240 -4.36 14.59 6.31
N GLU A 241 -3.47 15.47 6.77
CA GLU A 241 -3.66 16.92 6.72
C GLU A 241 -3.78 17.42 5.28
N ASN A 242 -2.98 16.91 4.34
CA ASN A 242 -3.08 17.25 2.91
C ASN A 242 -4.52 17.04 2.40
N LEU A 243 -5.07 15.85 2.63
CA LEU A 243 -6.39 15.47 2.17
C LEU A 243 -7.50 16.23 2.90
N ARG A 244 -7.37 16.42 4.22
CA ARG A 244 -8.32 17.16 5.04
C ARG A 244 -8.40 18.62 4.63
N PHE A 245 -7.27 19.30 4.48
CA PHE A 245 -7.22 20.72 4.12
C PHE A 245 -7.60 20.94 2.67
N SER A 246 -7.19 20.04 1.76
CA SER A 246 -7.66 20.05 0.37
C SER A 246 -9.18 19.92 0.29
N ARG A 247 -9.79 19.03 1.10
CA ARG A 247 -11.25 18.89 1.16
C ARG A 247 -11.92 20.22 1.52
N VAL A 248 -11.44 20.89 2.56
CA VAL A 248 -12.00 22.18 3.01
C VAL A 248 -11.95 23.23 1.90
N ILE A 249 -10.84 23.33 1.17
CA ILE A 249 -10.70 24.25 0.03
C ILE A 249 -11.69 23.89 -1.09
N MET A 250 -11.79 22.61 -1.46
CA MET A 250 -12.71 22.16 -2.50
C MET A 250 -14.18 22.38 -2.12
N GLU A 251 -14.57 22.14 -0.87
CA GLU A 251 -15.95 22.34 -0.39
C GLU A 251 -16.35 23.82 -0.39
N ALA A 252 -15.41 24.71 -0.05
CA ALA A 252 -15.64 26.16 -0.10
C ALA A 252 -15.86 26.67 -1.54
N GLU A 253 -15.16 26.12 -2.51
CA GLU A 253 -15.30 26.47 -3.93
C GLU A 253 -16.52 25.78 -4.59
N LYS A 254 -16.79 24.53 -4.23
CA LYS A 254 -17.94 23.75 -4.73
C LYS A 254 -18.35 22.67 -3.70
N PRO A 255 -19.46 22.87 -2.97
CA PRO A 255 -19.94 21.92 -1.96
C PRO A 255 -20.21 20.51 -2.51
N ASP A 256 -20.54 20.39 -3.81
CA ASP A 256 -20.77 19.12 -4.53
C ASP A 256 -19.67 18.75 -5.53
N TYR A 257 -18.41 19.10 -5.20
CA TYR A 257 -17.25 18.70 -5.97
C TYR A 257 -17.09 17.18 -6.17
N THR A 258 -16.53 16.85 -7.32
CA THR A 258 -15.86 15.57 -7.59
C THR A 258 -14.38 15.82 -7.81
N CYS A 259 -13.50 14.92 -7.35
CA CYS A 259 -12.07 15.09 -7.58
C CYS A 259 -11.33 13.80 -7.95
N VAL A 260 -10.15 14.00 -8.51
CA VAL A 260 -9.10 12.97 -8.55
C VAL A 260 -7.92 13.47 -7.72
N VAL A 261 -7.41 12.60 -6.85
CA VAL A 261 -6.15 12.85 -6.15
C VAL A 261 -5.02 12.14 -6.90
N VAL A 262 -3.91 12.80 -7.11
CA VAL A 262 -2.74 12.29 -7.83
C VAL A 262 -1.58 12.16 -6.86
N THR A 263 -0.99 10.97 -6.83
CA THR A 263 0.25 10.68 -6.10
C THR A 263 1.09 9.67 -6.88
N ASN A 264 2.12 9.06 -6.31
CA ASN A 264 2.90 8.01 -6.97
C ASN A 264 2.28 6.62 -6.83
N ASN A 265 2.55 5.73 -7.79
CA ASN A 265 1.95 4.38 -7.87
C ASN A 265 2.02 3.56 -6.58
N PHE A 266 3.17 3.56 -5.89
CA PHE A 266 3.33 2.79 -4.65
C PHE A 266 2.45 3.33 -3.50
N HIS A 267 2.10 4.62 -3.53
CA HIS A 267 1.37 5.31 -2.47
C HIS A 267 -0.14 5.42 -2.74
N ALA A 268 -0.57 5.24 -4.00
CA ALA A 268 -1.95 5.49 -4.43
C ALA A 268 -3.00 4.76 -3.60
N PHE A 269 -2.77 3.48 -3.27
CA PHE A 269 -3.75 2.72 -2.49
C PHE A 269 -3.86 3.18 -1.04
N ARG A 270 -2.73 3.48 -0.36
CA ARG A 270 -2.76 4.01 1.00
C ARG A 270 -3.36 5.41 1.04
N ALA A 271 -2.97 6.29 0.11
CA ALA A 271 -3.59 7.60 -0.04
C ALA A 271 -5.10 7.49 -0.27
N ALA A 272 -5.57 6.47 -0.99
CA ALA A 272 -7.00 6.23 -1.18
C ALA A 272 -7.72 5.85 0.13
N MET A 273 -7.09 5.00 0.94
CA MET A 273 -7.60 4.66 2.28
C MET A 273 -7.71 5.92 3.16
N THR A 274 -6.70 6.79 3.11
CA THR A 274 -6.72 8.07 3.85
C THR A 274 -7.77 9.02 3.29
N ALA A 275 -7.89 9.16 1.97
CA ALA A 275 -8.88 10.02 1.32
C ALA A 275 -10.30 9.61 1.70
N ARG A 276 -10.57 8.30 1.80
CA ARG A 276 -11.83 7.77 2.32
C ARG A 276 -12.07 8.17 3.78
N ARG A 277 -11.08 8.00 4.67
CA ARG A 277 -11.19 8.36 6.09
C ARG A 277 -11.47 9.84 6.27
N GLU A 278 -10.81 10.67 5.47
CA GLU A 278 -11.01 12.12 5.43
C GLU A 278 -12.24 12.55 4.63
N GLY A 279 -13.11 11.64 4.19
CA GLY A 279 -14.35 11.99 3.49
C GLY A 279 -14.16 12.69 2.13
N VAL A 280 -12.98 12.60 1.51
CA VAL A 280 -12.71 13.18 0.19
C VAL A 280 -13.51 12.43 -0.87
N ARG A 281 -14.30 13.14 -1.67
CA ARG A 281 -15.13 12.56 -2.75
C ARG A 281 -14.34 12.42 -4.04
N GLY A 282 -13.35 11.53 -4.00
CA GLY A 282 -12.49 11.28 -5.14
C GLY A 282 -11.81 9.92 -5.10
N GLN A 283 -11.36 9.50 -6.28
CA GLN A 283 -10.44 8.38 -6.44
C GLN A 283 -9.01 8.90 -6.46
N VAL A 284 -8.09 8.01 -6.12
CA VAL A 284 -6.64 8.31 -6.13
C VAL A 284 -5.98 7.61 -7.29
N LEU A 285 -5.27 8.36 -8.12
CA LEU A 285 -4.46 7.85 -9.23
C LEU A 285 -2.97 7.90 -8.90
N GLY A 286 -2.28 6.87 -9.36
CA GLY A 286 -0.83 6.77 -9.28
C GLY A 286 -0.16 7.33 -10.53
N SER A 287 0.95 8.03 -10.32
CA SER A 287 1.91 8.46 -11.33
C SER A 287 3.13 7.54 -11.32
N PRO A 288 3.82 7.38 -12.47
CA PRO A 288 5.01 6.56 -12.57
C PRO A 288 6.09 6.90 -11.54
N THR A 289 6.79 5.89 -11.06
CA THR A 289 7.90 5.98 -10.11
C THR A 289 9.10 5.22 -10.67
N ALA A 290 10.32 5.66 -10.33
CA ALA A 290 11.53 4.93 -10.67
C ALA A 290 11.49 3.49 -10.13
N ARG A 291 11.79 2.51 -10.99
CA ARG A 291 11.68 1.08 -10.65
C ARG A 291 12.52 0.67 -9.44
N TYR A 292 13.70 1.27 -9.25
CA TYR A 292 14.57 0.97 -8.10
C TYR A 292 14.02 1.52 -6.77
N PHE A 293 13.19 2.58 -6.81
CA PHE A 293 12.61 3.18 -5.61
C PHE A 293 11.36 2.41 -5.14
N TRP A 294 10.65 1.78 -6.08
CA TRP A 294 9.37 1.11 -5.83
C TRP A 294 9.39 0.05 -4.71
N PRO A 295 10.37 -0.85 -4.58
CA PRO A 295 10.35 -1.87 -3.53
C PRO A 295 10.41 -1.30 -2.12
N SER A 296 11.40 -0.43 -1.84
CA SER A 296 11.55 0.18 -0.52
C SER A 296 10.32 1.02 -0.15
N ALA A 297 9.83 1.80 -1.10
CA ALA A 297 8.62 2.60 -0.91
C ALA A 297 7.39 1.72 -0.63
N THR A 298 7.21 0.61 -1.35
CA THR A 298 6.08 -0.31 -1.16
C THR A 298 6.10 -0.97 0.21
N ILE A 299 7.28 -1.40 0.69
CA ILE A 299 7.43 -1.94 2.06
C ILE A 299 7.04 -0.87 3.08
N ARG A 300 7.48 0.37 2.90
CA ARG A 300 7.12 1.48 3.79
C ARG A 300 5.61 1.71 3.84
N GLU A 301 4.94 1.72 2.69
CA GLU A 301 3.48 1.88 2.65
C GLU A 301 2.77 0.68 3.32
N PHE A 302 3.27 -0.54 3.15
CA PHE A 302 2.72 -1.72 3.82
C PHE A 302 2.89 -1.65 5.34
N VAL A 303 4.06 -1.26 5.84
CA VAL A 303 4.31 -1.06 7.28
C VAL A 303 3.37 0.00 7.84
N ALA A 304 3.15 1.10 7.11
CA ALA A 304 2.18 2.12 7.51
C ALA A 304 0.75 1.55 7.60
N VAL A 305 0.33 0.70 6.66
CA VAL A 305 -0.98 0.02 6.73
C VAL A 305 -1.08 -0.91 7.94
N LEU A 306 -0.03 -1.66 8.28
CA LEU A 306 0.01 -2.48 9.49
C LEU A 306 -0.14 -1.62 10.76
N TRP A 307 0.53 -0.48 10.80
CA TRP A 307 0.46 0.45 11.93
C TRP A 307 -0.92 1.11 12.06
N GLU A 308 -1.51 1.57 10.94
CA GLU A 308 -2.86 2.13 10.90
C GLU A 308 -3.92 1.12 11.39
N ASN A 309 -3.65 -0.18 11.25
CA ASN A 309 -4.52 -1.28 11.71
C ASN A 309 -3.97 -2.01 12.94
N ARG A 310 -3.11 -1.36 13.75
CA ARG A 310 -2.40 -1.97 14.89
C ARG A 310 -3.30 -2.73 15.86
N THR A 311 -4.50 -2.24 16.15
CA THR A 311 -5.42 -2.90 17.09
C THR A 311 -5.81 -4.29 16.61
N VAL A 312 -6.16 -4.42 15.32
CA VAL A 312 -6.50 -5.71 14.72
C VAL A 312 -5.27 -6.61 14.64
N ASN A 313 -4.12 -6.06 14.27
CA ASN A 313 -2.87 -6.82 14.17
C ASN A 313 -2.39 -7.35 15.52
N LEU A 314 -2.48 -6.55 16.58
CA LEU A 314 -2.15 -6.97 17.95
C LEU A 314 -3.13 -8.04 18.47
N ALA A 315 -4.42 -7.89 18.18
CA ALA A 315 -5.42 -8.91 18.53
C ALA A 315 -5.14 -10.26 17.82
N MET A 316 -4.81 -10.22 16.53
CA MET A 316 -4.44 -11.43 15.76
C MET A 316 -3.14 -12.06 16.29
N ALA A 317 -2.14 -11.26 16.64
CA ALA A 317 -0.91 -11.75 17.24
C ALA A 317 -1.15 -12.45 18.59
N ALA A 318 -2.00 -11.87 19.44
CA ALA A 318 -2.39 -12.47 20.72
C ALA A 318 -3.16 -13.79 20.51
N LEU A 319 -4.06 -13.84 19.53
CA LEU A 319 -4.79 -15.06 19.18
C LEU A 319 -3.84 -16.17 18.71
N MET A 320 -2.86 -15.85 17.87
CA MET A 320 -1.85 -16.80 17.41
C MET A 320 -0.94 -17.28 18.54
N ALA A 321 -0.60 -16.41 19.49
CA ALA A 321 0.14 -16.81 20.69
C ALA A 321 -0.66 -17.82 21.53
N GLY A 322 -1.95 -17.56 21.75
CA GLY A 322 -2.84 -18.49 22.44
C GLY A 322 -2.99 -19.83 21.71
N LEU A 323 -3.16 -19.81 20.38
CA LEU A 323 -3.23 -21.02 19.56
C LEU A 323 -1.92 -21.81 19.60
N GLY A 324 -0.77 -21.13 19.55
CA GLY A 324 0.54 -21.77 19.64
C GLY A 324 0.74 -22.49 20.97
N LEU A 325 0.28 -21.88 22.07
CA LEU A 325 0.28 -22.51 23.38
C LEU A 325 -0.57 -23.79 23.34
N LEU A 326 -1.83 -23.69 22.88
CA LEU A 326 -2.74 -24.84 22.78
C LEU A 326 -2.16 -26.00 21.96
N LEU A 327 -1.54 -25.71 20.81
CA LEU A 327 -0.96 -26.73 19.92
C LEU A 327 0.26 -27.43 20.52
N THR A 328 0.98 -26.77 21.43
CA THR A 328 2.20 -27.31 22.04
C THR A 328 2.00 -27.82 23.45
N LEU A 329 0.84 -27.60 24.07
CA LEU A 329 0.48 -28.07 25.41
C LEU A 329 0.91 -29.53 25.69
N PRO A 330 0.67 -30.52 24.80
CA PRO A 330 1.05 -31.91 25.09
C PRO A 330 2.54 -32.13 25.36
N GLN A 331 3.42 -31.29 24.80
CA GLN A 331 4.88 -31.40 24.93
C GLN A 331 5.41 -30.87 26.26
N TRP A 332 4.60 -30.09 27.00
CA TRP A 332 4.98 -29.57 28.32
C TRP A 332 4.75 -30.59 29.45
N TRP A 333 4.00 -31.64 29.17
CA TRP A 333 3.62 -32.69 30.14
C TRP A 333 4.28 -34.05 29.83
N SER A 334 5.13 -34.11 28.80
CA SER A 334 5.89 -35.30 28.36
C SER A 334 7.37 -35.16 28.70
#